data_AF-A0A370HEH5-F1
#
_entry.id   AF-A0A370HEH5-F1
#
_cell.length_a   1.000
_cell.length_b   1.000
_cell.length_c   1.000
_cell.angle_alpha   90.00
_cell.angle_beta   90.00
_cell.angle_gamma   90.00
#
_symmetry.space_group_name_H-M   'P 1'
#
loop_
_entity.id
_entity.type
_entity.pdbx_description
1 polymer ?
#
loop_
_entity_poly.entity_id
_entity_poly.type
_entity_poly.pdbx_seq_one_letter_code
_entity_poly.pdbx_strand_id
1 'polypeptide(L)'
;MGFGKPGRPREDRIARQQEIFTAVRPLLRAGQVKELSMARAARSAHLSVGGLYHYFPSKLELVLFGMHPDNLQRICADFRDRNIALAESDPARLLAASLDTLTWAATHYVQPSALAAIELGRDRFRTGLDQVLTTELLGLIEFVRLVHPALTEQQCADLTLALRQVCTVAFVVPTMTAAELRTRLQAILDGTLYPPTERPRHPMSGVAGSSRSGLPAKPYR
;
A
#
# COMPACT_ATOMS: atom_id res chain seq x y z
N MET A 1 5.40 -23.59 33.35
CA MET A 1 5.77 -22.47 34.24
C MET A 1 5.86 -21.20 33.41
N GLY A 2 4.84 -20.33 33.46
CA GLY A 2 4.78 -19.10 32.67
C GLY A 2 5.39 -17.93 33.44
N PHE A 3 6.55 -17.44 33.01
CA PHE A 3 7.10 -16.17 33.50
C PHE A 3 6.38 -15.00 32.81
N GLY A 4 5.34 -14.49 33.45
CA GLY A 4 4.74 -13.19 33.17
C GLY A 4 4.43 -12.51 34.51
N LYS A 5 4.92 -11.29 34.73
CA LYS A 5 4.58 -10.52 35.93
C LYS A 5 3.04 -10.40 36.02
N PRO A 6 2.42 -10.68 37.18
CA PRO A 6 0.97 -10.58 37.33
C PRO A 6 0.51 -9.16 36.98
N GLY A 7 -0.45 -9.04 36.06
CA GLY A 7 -1.09 -7.77 35.70
C GLY A 7 -0.58 -7.07 34.42
N ARG A 8 0.48 -7.56 33.75
CA ARG A 8 0.83 -7.04 32.42
C ARG A 8 -0.01 -7.75 31.36
N PRO A 9 -0.79 -7.04 30.51
CA PRO A 9 -1.44 -7.64 29.36
C PRO A 9 -0.42 -8.41 28.52
N ARG A 10 -0.85 -9.54 27.95
CA ARG A 10 0.00 -10.30 27.02
C ARG A 10 0.45 -9.35 25.92
N GLU A 11 1.75 -9.33 25.66
CA GLU A 11 2.34 -8.48 24.62
C GLU A 11 1.70 -8.79 23.26
N ASP A 12 1.24 -7.75 22.57
CA ASP A 12 0.79 -7.85 21.20
C ASP A 12 2.01 -8.03 20.30
N ARG A 13 2.30 -9.31 20.00
CA ARG A 13 3.48 -9.70 19.24
C ARG A 13 3.50 -9.09 17.84
N ILE A 14 2.35 -9.00 17.17
CA ILE A 14 2.27 -8.43 15.80
C ILE A 14 2.51 -6.93 15.84
N ALA A 15 1.90 -6.21 16.78
CA ALA A 15 2.16 -4.78 16.95
C ALA A 15 3.65 -4.51 17.22
N ARG A 16 4.29 -5.32 18.08
CA ARG A 16 5.72 -5.18 18.33
C ARG A 16 6.58 -5.50 17.10
N GLN A 17 6.20 -6.52 16.32
CA GLN A 17 6.86 -6.83 15.05
C GLN A 17 6.71 -5.68 14.03
N GLN A 18 5.56 -4.99 13.99
CA GLN A 18 5.34 -3.80 13.15
C GLN A 18 6.26 -2.63 13.53
N GLU A 19 6.44 -2.37 14.82
CA GLU A 19 7.37 -1.34 15.29
C GLU A 19 8.81 -1.66 14.87
N ILE A 20 9.24 -2.91 15.07
CA ILE A 20 10.58 -3.37 14.67
C ILE A 20 10.75 -3.27 13.16
N PHE A 21 9.78 -3.77 12.38
CA PHE A 21 9.83 -3.73 10.93
C PHE A 21 9.86 -2.30 10.41
N THR A 22 9.11 -1.38 11.03
CA THR A 22 9.11 0.05 10.69
C THR A 22 10.50 0.67 10.86
N ALA A 23 11.25 0.27 11.88
CA ALA A 23 12.62 0.71 12.08
C ALA A 23 13.62 0.05 11.10
N VAL A 24 13.33 -1.16 10.62
CA VAL A 24 14.20 -1.93 9.71
C VAL A 24 13.93 -1.63 8.23
N ARG A 25 12.68 -1.35 7.83
CA ARG A 25 12.28 -1.18 6.42
C ARG A 25 13.15 -0.21 5.60
N PRO A 26 13.72 0.90 6.14
CA PRO A 26 14.56 1.79 5.34
C PRO A 26 15.87 1.14 4.88
N LEU A 27 16.23 0.00 5.47
CA LEU A 27 17.38 -0.83 5.10
C LEU A 27 17.05 -1.84 3.99
N LEU A 28 15.77 -2.07 3.67
CA LEU A 28 15.31 -2.98 2.61
C LEU A 28 15.29 -2.29 1.24
N ARG A 29 16.43 -1.70 0.86
CA ARG A 29 16.57 -1.02 -0.42
C ARG A 29 16.80 -2.04 -1.53
N ALA A 30 16.22 -1.76 -2.70
CA ALA A 30 16.44 -2.56 -3.90
C ALA A 30 17.95 -2.68 -4.21
N GLY A 31 18.39 -3.90 -4.50
CA GLY A 31 19.77 -4.29 -4.73
C GLY A 31 20.62 -4.51 -3.48
N GLN A 32 20.12 -4.23 -2.28
CA GLN A 32 20.92 -4.19 -1.04
C GLN A 32 20.45 -5.15 0.05
N VAL A 33 19.45 -5.99 -0.21
CA VAL A 33 18.89 -6.87 0.83
C VAL A 33 19.91 -7.91 1.27
N LYS A 34 20.82 -8.34 0.39
CA LYS A 34 21.92 -9.24 0.74
C LYS A 34 22.85 -8.65 1.80
N GLU A 35 23.03 -7.33 1.84
CA GLU A 35 23.87 -6.62 2.81
C GLU A 35 23.21 -6.46 4.19
N LEU A 36 21.89 -6.69 4.30
CA LEU A 36 21.22 -6.65 5.59
C LEU A 36 21.69 -7.82 6.47
N SER A 37 22.24 -7.51 7.64
CA SER A 37 22.51 -8.51 8.69
C SER A 37 21.55 -8.35 9.85
N MET A 38 21.31 -9.42 10.61
CA MET A 38 20.49 -9.36 11.84
C MET A 38 21.08 -8.37 12.85
N ALA A 39 22.40 -8.24 12.94
CA ALA A 39 23.06 -7.24 13.78
C ALA A 39 22.75 -5.80 13.34
N ARG A 40 22.74 -5.53 12.03
CA ARG A 40 22.39 -4.21 11.50
C ARG A 40 20.91 -3.89 11.74
N ALA A 41 20.02 -4.85 11.51
CA ALA A 41 18.60 -4.72 11.78
C ALA A 41 18.32 -4.46 13.28
N ALA A 42 18.98 -5.21 14.17
CA ALA A 42 18.81 -5.06 15.62
C ALA A 42 19.25 -3.67 16.09
N ARG A 43 20.38 -3.16 15.58
CA ARG A 43 20.81 -1.78 15.83
C ARG A 43 19.79 -0.75 15.36
N SER A 44 19.23 -0.93 14.16
CA SER A 44 18.19 -0.03 13.61
C SER A 44 16.94 0.02 14.48
N ALA A 45 16.56 -1.12 15.06
CA ALA A 45 15.40 -1.26 15.95
C ALA A 45 15.72 -1.00 17.43
N HIS A 46 16.93 -0.58 17.78
CA HIS A 46 17.41 -0.41 19.17
C HIS A 46 17.21 -1.67 20.04
N LEU A 47 17.45 -2.85 19.48
CA LEU A 47 17.38 -4.14 20.15
C LEU A 47 18.74 -4.82 20.23
N SER A 48 18.88 -5.74 21.18
CA SER A 48 19.95 -6.75 21.10
C SER A 48 19.66 -7.72 19.95
N VAL A 49 20.70 -8.38 19.43
CA VAL A 49 20.53 -9.38 18.36
C VAL A 49 19.62 -10.53 18.82
N GLY A 50 19.82 -11.02 20.06
CA GLY A 50 18.95 -12.03 20.66
C GLY A 50 17.50 -11.55 20.83
N GLY A 51 17.31 -10.28 21.19
CA GLY A 51 15.99 -9.66 21.26
C GLY A 51 15.31 -9.58 19.90
N LEU A 52 16.05 -9.29 18.82
CA LEU A 52 15.50 -9.34 17.47
C LEU A 52 15.10 -10.77 17.07
N TYR A 53 15.96 -11.76 17.35
CA TYR A 53 15.66 -13.18 17.07
C TYR A 53 14.41 -13.70 17.80
N HIS A 54 14.05 -13.11 18.96
CA HIS A 54 12.82 -13.45 19.65
C HIS A 54 11.56 -13.16 18.80
N TYR A 55 11.56 -12.05 18.05
CA TYR A 55 10.43 -11.63 17.20
C TYR A 55 10.56 -12.15 15.76
N PHE A 56 11.79 -12.19 15.24
CA PHE A 56 12.11 -12.65 13.89
C PHE A 56 13.21 -13.72 13.94
N PRO A 57 12.82 -15.01 14.06
CA PRO A 57 13.74 -16.14 14.10
C PRO A 57 14.77 -16.17 12.96
N SER A 58 14.43 -15.60 11.81
CA SER A 58 15.32 -15.54 10.64
C SER A 58 15.32 -14.17 9.97
N LYS A 59 16.42 -13.86 9.26
CA LYS A 59 16.47 -12.70 8.35
C LYS A 59 15.33 -12.77 7.32
N LEU A 60 14.99 -13.98 6.86
CA LEU A 60 13.95 -14.17 5.87
C LEU A 60 12.58 -13.73 6.41
N GLU A 61 12.21 -14.16 7.61
CA GLU A 61 10.96 -13.74 8.23
C GLU A 61 10.91 -12.23 8.46
N LEU A 62 12.02 -11.62 8.87
CA LEU A 62 12.11 -10.17 9.02
C LEU A 62 11.84 -9.43 7.71
N VAL A 63 12.51 -9.83 6.61
CA VAL A 63 12.36 -9.12 5.33
C VAL A 63 11.01 -9.37 4.68
N LEU A 64 10.38 -10.52 4.91
CA LEU A 64 9.08 -10.86 4.34
C LEU A 64 7.90 -10.39 5.20
N PHE A 65 8.15 -9.85 6.40
CA PHE A 65 7.09 -9.46 7.33
C PHE A 65 6.07 -8.47 6.74
N GLY A 66 6.50 -7.56 5.88
CA GLY A 66 5.61 -6.61 5.21
C GLY A 66 4.54 -7.26 4.32
N MET A 67 4.74 -8.52 3.92
CA MET A 67 3.77 -9.34 3.17
C MET A 67 3.14 -10.45 4.02
N HIS A 68 3.45 -10.50 5.32
CA HIS A 68 2.93 -11.54 6.20
C HIS A 68 1.42 -11.36 6.41
N PRO A 69 0.58 -12.41 6.25
CA PRO A 69 -0.87 -12.29 6.38
C PRO A 69 -1.33 -11.64 7.70
N ASP A 70 -0.78 -12.08 8.84
CA ASP A 70 -1.15 -11.50 10.14
C ASP A 70 -0.82 -10.00 10.25
N ASN A 71 0.25 -9.54 9.59
CA ASN A 71 0.60 -8.11 9.57
C ASN A 71 -0.43 -7.31 8.78
N LEU A 72 -0.80 -7.79 7.59
CA LEU A 72 -1.78 -7.12 6.72
C LEU A 72 -3.18 -7.14 7.34
N GLN A 73 -3.59 -8.29 7.90
CA GLN A 73 -4.83 -8.42 8.65
C GLN A 73 -4.88 -7.44 9.83
N ARG A 74 -3.75 -7.24 10.53
CA ARG A 74 -3.68 -6.25 11.61
C ARG A 74 -3.84 -4.82 11.09
N ILE A 75 -3.21 -4.47 9.97
CA ILE A 75 -3.38 -3.15 9.33
C ILE A 75 -4.86 -2.92 8.98
N CYS A 76 -5.53 -3.92 8.43
CA CYS A 76 -6.95 -3.83 8.08
C CYS A 76 -7.88 -3.82 9.28
N ALA A 77 -7.57 -4.54 10.36
CA ALA A 77 -8.29 -4.46 11.61
C ALA A 77 -8.19 -3.05 12.21
N ASP A 78 -6.96 -2.52 12.34
CA ASP A 78 -6.70 -1.17 12.83
C ASP A 78 -7.40 -0.10 11.98
N PHE A 79 -7.43 -0.28 10.64
CA PHE A 79 -8.16 0.62 9.74
C PHE A 79 -9.66 0.57 10.01
N ARG A 80 -10.25 -0.62 10.08
CA ARG A 80 -11.69 -0.78 10.35
C ARG A 80 -12.07 -0.19 11.70
N ASP A 81 -11.32 -0.47 12.75
CA ASP A 81 -11.60 0.04 14.09
C ASP A 81 -11.64 1.58 14.14
N ARG A 82 -10.78 2.24 13.36
CA ARG A 82 -10.71 3.71 13.28
C ARG A 82 -11.78 4.34 12.38
N ASN A 83 -12.31 3.59 11.41
CA ASN A 83 -13.12 4.14 10.32
C ASN A 83 -14.52 3.52 10.20
N ILE A 84 -14.89 2.53 11.01
CA ILE A 84 -16.17 1.80 10.87
C ILE A 84 -17.39 2.73 10.91
N ALA A 85 -17.35 3.79 11.72
CA ALA A 85 -18.42 4.78 11.81
C ALA A 85 -18.66 5.56 10.50
N LEU A 86 -17.67 5.62 9.61
CA LEU A 86 -17.82 6.23 8.29
C LEU A 86 -18.67 5.38 7.33
N ALA A 87 -18.80 4.07 7.57
CA ALA A 87 -19.58 3.20 6.71
C ALA A 87 -21.07 3.62 6.63
N GLU A 88 -21.60 4.16 7.72
CA GLU A 88 -22.99 4.63 7.79
C GLU A 88 -23.12 6.13 7.50
N SER A 89 -22.14 6.92 7.94
CA SER A 89 -22.24 8.39 7.88
C SER A 89 -21.69 9.00 6.58
N ASP A 90 -20.62 8.44 6.03
CA ASP A 90 -19.95 8.95 4.82
C ASP A 90 -19.15 7.84 4.10
N PRO A 91 -19.85 6.96 3.35
CA PRO A 91 -19.22 5.85 2.63
C PRO A 91 -18.14 6.30 1.62
N ALA A 92 -18.30 7.49 1.03
CA ALA A 92 -17.34 8.03 0.08
C ALA A 92 -16.02 8.39 0.76
N ARG A 93 -16.08 8.98 1.97
CA ARG A 93 -14.89 9.24 2.78
C ARG A 93 -14.25 7.95 3.30
N LEU A 94 -15.03 6.94 3.64
CA LEU A 94 -14.50 5.61 3.99
C LEU A 94 -13.70 5.02 2.81
N LEU A 95 -14.25 5.06 1.60
CA LEU A 95 -13.57 4.60 0.38
C LEU A 95 -12.27 5.37 0.16
N ALA A 96 -12.28 6.70 0.24
CA ALA A 96 -11.07 7.51 0.11
C ALA A 96 -10.00 7.14 1.15
N ALA A 97 -10.38 6.97 2.41
CA ALA A 97 -9.48 6.56 3.48
C ALA A 97 -8.91 5.14 3.28
N SER A 98 -9.70 4.23 2.69
CA SER A 98 -9.24 2.88 2.36
C SER A 98 -8.16 2.90 1.27
N LEU A 99 -8.29 3.78 0.27
CA LEU A 99 -7.29 3.95 -0.79
C LEU A 99 -5.98 4.54 -0.23
N ASP A 100 -6.09 5.50 0.68
CA ASP A 100 -4.92 6.08 1.36
C ASP A 100 -4.21 5.02 2.22
N THR A 101 -4.97 4.17 2.90
CA THR A 101 -4.42 3.06 3.70
C THR A 101 -3.77 2.00 2.81
N LEU A 102 -4.41 1.60 1.72
CA LEU A 102 -3.87 0.65 0.75
C LEU A 102 -2.55 1.16 0.15
N THR A 103 -2.51 2.43 -0.28
CA THR A 103 -1.31 3.03 -0.89
C THR A 103 -0.17 3.16 0.12
N TRP A 104 -0.48 3.51 1.37
CA TRP A 104 0.47 3.53 2.46
C TRP A 104 1.03 2.13 2.75
N ALA A 105 0.17 1.12 2.94
CA ALA A 105 0.58 -0.25 3.23
C ALA A 105 1.40 -0.85 2.08
N ALA A 106 0.97 -0.63 0.83
CA ALA A 106 1.68 -1.06 -0.37
C ALA A 106 3.12 -0.53 -0.40
N THR A 107 3.33 0.75 -0.10
CA THR A 107 4.64 1.40 -0.20
C THR A 107 5.52 1.23 1.03
N HIS A 108 4.93 1.10 2.21
CA HIS A 108 5.68 1.05 3.48
C HIS A 108 5.93 -0.37 3.99
N TYR A 109 5.14 -1.35 3.55
CA TYR A 109 5.26 -2.75 3.97
C TYR A 109 5.50 -3.67 2.79
N VAL A 110 4.57 -3.69 1.83
CA VAL A 110 4.57 -4.71 0.78
C VAL A 110 5.74 -4.53 -0.19
N GLN A 111 5.95 -3.33 -0.74
CA GLN A 111 6.99 -3.05 -1.74
C GLN A 111 8.41 -3.34 -1.21
N PRO A 112 8.85 -2.87 -0.02
CA PRO A 112 10.17 -3.22 0.51
C PRO A 112 10.36 -4.74 0.67
N SER A 113 9.32 -5.44 1.15
CA SER A 113 9.34 -6.90 1.30
C SER A 113 9.31 -7.65 -0.03
N ALA A 114 8.59 -7.14 -1.04
CA ALA A 114 8.52 -7.70 -2.37
C ALA A 114 9.87 -7.60 -3.10
N LEU A 115 10.49 -6.42 -3.08
CA LEU A 115 11.82 -6.20 -3.64
C LEU A 115 12.86 -7.10 -2.96
N ALA A 116 12.79 -7.23 -1.64
CA ALA A 116 13.61 -8.16 -0.87
C ALA A 116 13.38 -9.62 -1.26
N ALA A 117 12.12 -10.03 -1.46
CA ALA A 117 11.79 -11.39 -1.87
C ALA A 117 12.35 -11.72 -3.26
N ILE A 118 12.25 -10.78 -4.21
CA ILE A 118 12.79 -10.95 -5.57
C ILE A 118 14.30 -11.21 -5.52
N GLU A 119 15.04 -10.45 -4.71
CA GLU A 119 16.50 -10.65 -4.53
C GLU A 119 16.85 -11.99 -3.87
N LEU A 120 15.94 -12.55 -3.07
CA LEU A 120 16.12 -13.80 -2.32
C LEU A 120 15.59 -15.05 -3.06
N GLY A 121 14.84 -14.89 -4.15
CA GLY A 121 14.39 -15.98 -5.03
C GLY A 121 12.90 -15.94 -5.40
N ARG A 122 12.59 -16.43 -6.61
CA ARG A 122 11.27 -16.35 -7.25
C ARG A 122 10.13 -17.04 -6.49
N ASP A 123 10.36 -18.21 -5.90
CA ASP A 123 9.30 -18.98 -5.23
C ASP A 123 8.77 -18.29 -3.97
N ARG A 124 9.68 -17.60 -3.25
CA ARG A 124 9.34 -16.86 -2.04
C ARG A 124 8.49 -15.63 -2.34
N PHE A 125 8.79 -14.95 -3.44
CA PHE A 125 8.00 -13.82 -3.93
C PHE A 125 6.59 -14.26 -4.33
N ARG A 126 6.46 -15.38 -5.06
CA ARG A 126 5.16 -15.83 -5.60
C ARG A 126 4.15 -16.17 -4.51
N THR A 127 4.57 -16.96 -3.51
CA THR A 127 3.69 -17.37 -2.41
C THR A 127 3.20 -16.19 -1.56
N GLY A 128 4.07 -15.21 -1.28
CA GLY A 128 3.68 -14.01 -0.55
C GLY A 128 2.72 -13.13 -1.35
N LEU A 129 3.01 -12.92 -2.63
CA LEU A 129 2.23 -12.04 -3.50
C LEU A 129 0.78 -12.49 -3.68
N ASP A 130 0.56 -13.79 -3.93
CA ASP A 130 -0.79 -14.33 -4.15
C ASP A 130 -1.68 -14.18 -2.91
N GLN A 131 -1.10 -14.31 -1.71
CA GLN A 131 -1.80 -14.13 -0.44
C GLN A 131 -2.15 -12.66 -0.19
N VAL A 132 -1.21 -11.73 -0.42
CA VAL A 132 -1.43 -10.28 -0.26
C VAL A 132 -2.53 -9.78 -1.21
N LEU A 133 -2.48 -10.15 -2.48
CA LEU A 133 -3.39 -9.61 -3.50
C LEU A 133 -4.81 -10.16 -3.41
N THR A 134 -5.02 -11.30 -2.76
CA THR A 134 -6.33 -11.94 -2.71
C THR A 134 -7.16 -11.44 -1.53
N THR A 135 -6.58 -11.36 -0.34
CA THR A 135 -7.33 -10.99 0.87
C THR A 135 -7.62 -9.49 0.94
N GLU A 136 -6.64 -8.64 0.59
CA GLU A 136 -6.73 -7.21 0.85
C GLU A 136 -7.60 -6.45 -0.17
N LEU A 137 -7.61 -6.91 -1.42
CA LEU A 137 -8.40 -6.26 -2.47
C LEU A 137 -9.90 -6.56 -2.35
N LEU A 138 -10.29 -7.68 -1.74
CA LEU A 138 -11.68 -8.00 -1.47
C LEU A 138 -12.33 -6.95 -0.54
N GLY A 139 -11.63 -6.52 0.51
CA GLY A 139 -12.12 -5.49 1.42
C GLY A 139 -12.33 -4.13 0.74
N LEU A 140 -11.49 -3.76 -0.24
CA LEU A 140 -11.70 -2.53 -1.01
C LEU A 140 -12.97 -2.62 -1.89
N ILE A 141 -13.22 -3.77 -2.52
CA ILE A 141 -14.43 -3.97 -3.34
C ILE A 141 -15.70 -3.86 -2.49
N GLU A 142 -15.69 -4.33 -1.25
CA GLU A 142 -16.80 -4.14 -0.32
C GLU A 142 -17.10 -2.64 -0.09
N PHE A 143 -16.08 -1.81 0.12
CA PHE A 143 -16.28 -0.36 0.26
C PHE A 143 -16.74 0.31 -1.04
N VAL A 144 -16.27 -0.14 -2.19
CA VAL A 144 -16.76 0.36 -3.48
C VAL A 144 -18.26 0.08 -3.63
N ARG A 145 -18.71 -1.12 -3.24
CA ARG A 145 -20.13 -1.51 -3.28
C ARG A 145 -21.01 -0.70 -2.33
N LEU A 146 -20.47 -0.25 -1.20
CA LEU A 146 -21.21 0.65 -0.30
C LEU A 146 -21.49 2.00 -0.96
N VAL A 147 -20.53 2.54 -1.72
CA VAL A 147 -20.70 3.82 -2.43
C VAL A 147 -21.52 3.65 -3.71
N HIS A 148 -21.37 2.50 -4.39
CA HIS A 148 -21.97 2.21 -5.67
C HIS A 148 -22.70 0.85 -5.64
N PRO A 149 -23.91 0.79 -5.05
CA PRO A 149 -24.65 -0.47 -4.88
C PRO A 149 -25.11 -1.10 -6.20
N ALA A 150 -25.08 -0.35 -7.30
CA ALA A 150 -25.44 -0.82 -8.63
C ALA A 150 -24.30 -1.53 -9.39
N LEU A 151 -23.11 -1.72 -8.79
CA LEU A 151 -22.04 -2.49 -9.44
C LEU A 151 -22.49 -3.92 -9.75
N THR A 152 -22.38 -4.28 -11.02
CA THR A 152 -22.54 -5.67 -11.45
C THR A 152 -21.38 -6.53 -10.99
N GLU A 153 -21.60 -7.85 -10.89
CA GLU A 153 -20.53 -8.81 -10.59
C GLU A 153 -19.38 -8.74 -11.60
N GLN A 154 -19.69 -8.51 -12.88
CA GLN A 154 -18.67 -8.35 -13.91
C GLN A 154 -17.79 -7.11 -13.66
N GLN A 155 -18.39 -5.97 -13.32
CA GLN A 155 -17.63 -4.76 -12.98
C GLN A 155 -16.77 -4.96 -11.72
N CYS A 156 -17.28 -5.68 -10.71
CA CYS A 156 -16.49 -6.04 -9.54
C CYS A 156 -15.28 -6.91 -9.90
N ALA A 157 -15.46 -7.90 -10.78
CA ALA A 157 -14.38 -8.78 -11.24
C ALA A 157 -13.33 -8.00 -12.05
N ASP A 158 -13.77 -7.14 -12.97
CA ASP A 158 -12.90 -6.30 -13.79
C ASP A 158 -12.11 -5.31 -12.92
N LEU A 159 -12.79 -4.68 -11.96
CA LEU A 159 -12.15 -3.79 -10.98
C LEU A 159 -11.11 -4.54 -10.15
N THR A 160 -11.45 -5.71 -9.62
CA THR A 160 -10.52 -6.54 -8.85
C THR A 160 -9.28 -6.88 -9.67
N LEU A 161 -9.45 -7.26 -10.94
CA LEU A 161 -8.33 -7.57 -11.83
C LEU A 161 -7.45 -6.34 -12.08
N ALA A 162 -8.03 -5.18 -12.39
CA ALA A 162 -7.30 -3.94 -12.62
C ALA A 162 -6.53 -3.48 -11.37
N LEU A 163 -7.15 -3.57 -10.19
CA LEU A 163 -6.51 -3.28 -8.90
C LEU A 163 -5.34 -4.25 -8.63
N ARG A 164 -5.52 -5.55 -8.89
CA ARG A 164 -4.43 -6.54 -8.76
C ARG A 164 -3.24 -6.19 -9.65
N GLN A 165 -3.49 -5.81 -10.90
CA GLN A 165 -2.44 -5.45 -11.85
C GLN A 165 -1.65 -4.24 -11.37
N VAL A 166 -2.32 -3.14 -10.99
CA VAL A 166 -1.62 -1.92 -10.57
C VAL A 166 -0.84 -2.11 -9.26
N CYS A 167 -1.41 -2.83 -8.29
CA CYS A 167 -0.73 -3.15 -7.03
C CYS A 167 0.50 -4.04 -7.28
N THR A 168 0.38 -5.05 -8.16
CA THR A 168 1.53 -5.90 -8.53
C THR A 168 2.68 -5.08 -9.09
N VAL A 169 2.38 -4.12 -9.99
CA VAL A 169 3.40 -3.21 -10.53
C VAL A 169 3.99 -2.34 -9.42
N ALA A 170 3.17 -1.84 -8.49
CA ALA A 170 3.63 -1.04 -7.36
C ALA A 170 4.63 -1.77 -6.47
N PHE A 171 4.44 -3.07 -6.27
CA PHE A 171 5.32 -3.86 -5.40
C PHE A 171 6.70 -4.11 -6.02
N VAL A 172 6.81 -4.09 -7.35
CA VAL A 172 8.06 -4.44 -8.06
C VAL A 172 8.78 -3.25 -8.68
N VAL A 173 8.12 -2.09 -8.79
CA VAL A 173 8.72 -0.85 -9.30
C VAL A 173 9.17 0.01 -8.12
N PRO A 174 10.47 0.05 -7.78
CA PRO A 174 10.98 0.73 -6.57
C PRO A 174 10.81 2.26 -6.60
N THR A 175 10.58 2.84 -7.77
CA THR A 175 10.38 4.29 -7.94
C THR A 175 8.92 4.69 -7.79
N MET A 176 7.98 3.74 -7.72
CA MET A 176 6.56 4.08 -7.61
C MET A 176 6.25 4.64 -6.23
N THR A 177 5.74 5.87 -6.21
CA THR A 177 5.40 6.58 -4.97
C THR A 177 3.97 6.28 -4.53
N ALA A 178 3.65 6.54 -3.26
CA ALA A 178 2.29 6.40 -2.75
C ALA A 178 1.29 7.30 -3.49
N ALA A 179 1.71 8.54 -3.82
CA ALA A 179 0.89 9.48 -4.58
C ALA A 179 0.60 8.97 -5.99
N GLU A 180 1.61 8.46 -6.70
CA GLU A 180 1.43 7.89 -8.03
C GLU A 180 0.50 6.67 -8.01
N LEU A 181 0.70 5.75 -7.05
CA LEU A 181 -0.19 4.61 -6.87
C LEU A 181 -1.63 5.06 -6.57
N ARG A 182 -1.80 6.06 -5.69
CA ARG A 182 -3.10 6.62 -5.33
C ARG A 182 -3.83 7.19 -6.55
N THR A 183 -3.13 7.94 -7.39
CA THR A 183 -3.68 8.49 -8.64
C THR A 183 -4.10 7.38 -9.60
N ARG A 184 -3.27 6.34 -9.77
CA ARG A 184 -3.60 5.22 -10.66
C ARG A 184 -4.80 4.42 -10.16
N LEU A 185 -4.88 4.15 -8.86
CA LEU A 185 -6.03 3.48 -8.24
C LEU A 185 -7.32 4.29 -8.40
N GLN A 186 -7.25 5.61 -8.20
CA GLN A 186 -8.39 6.50 -8.41
C GLN A 186 -8.85 6.48 -9.87
N ALA A 187 -7.92 6.55 -10.83
CA ALA A 187 -8.25 6.51 -12.25
C ALA A 187 -8.93 5.19 -12.68
N ILE A 188 -8.52 4.07 -12.07
CA ILE A 188 -9.18 2.77 -12.27
C ILE A 188 -10.61 2.82 -11.74
N LEU A 189 -10.81 3.29 -10.51
CA LEU A 189 -12.13 3.43 -9.92
C LEU A 189 -13.02 4.34 -10.77
N ASP A 190 -12.57 5.55 -11.09
CA ASP A 190 -13.35 6.50 -11.88
C ASP A 190 -13.70 5.94 -13.26
N GLY A 191 -12.77 5.19 -13.89
CA GLY A 191 -12.98 4.56 -15.19
C GLY A 191 -13.98 3.41 -15.17
N THR A 192 -14.04 2.63 -14.09
CA THR A 192 -15.01 1.53 -13.94
C THR A 192 -16.38 2.02 -13.47
N LEU A 193 -16.41 3.03 -12.61
CA LEU A 193 -17.62 3.54 -11.97
C LEU A 193 -18.38 4.53 -12.86
N TYR A 194 -17.68 5.30 -13.70
CA TYR A 194 -18.27 6.28 -14.60
C TYR A 194 -17.92 5.94 -16.05
N PRO A 195 -18.83 5.27 -16.79
CA PRO A 195 -18.61 5.06 -18.21
C PRO A 195 -18.44 6.41 -18.94
N PRO A 196 -17.73 6.46 -20.08
CA PRO A 196 -17.37 7.70 -20.76
C PRO A 196 -18.55 8.64 -21.07
N THR A 197 -19.76 8.09 -21.17
CA THR A 197 -21.01 8.79 -21.45
C THR A 197 -21.57 9.60 -20.27
N GLU A 198 -21.16 9.30 -19.03
CA GLU A 198 -21.69 9.91 -17.80
C GLU A 198 -20.63 10.65 -16.97
N ARG A 199 -19.41 10.83 -17.50
CA ARG A 199 -18.38 11.60 -16.79
C ARG A 199 -18.89 13.02 -16.50
N PRO A 200 -18.88 13.48 -15.24
CA PRO A 200 -19.18 14.86 -14.93
C PRO A 200 -18.17 15.74 -15.68
N ARG A 201 -18.67 16.59 -16.58
CA ARG A 201 -17.82 17.60 -17.20
C ARG A 201 -17.39 18.56 -16.10
N HIS A 202 -16.17 18.41 -15.58
CA HIS A 202 -15.57 19.47 -14.80
C HIS A 202 -15.60 20.75 -15.65
N PRO A 203 -16.08 21.89 -15.12
CA PRO A 203 -16.04 23.13 -15.84
C PRO A 203 -14.56 23.45 -16.09
N MET A 204 -14.15 23.38 -17.36
CA MET A 204 -12.88 23.96 -17.76
C MET A 204 -12.98 25.46 -17.47
N SER A 205 -12.32 25.90 -16.39
CA SER A 205 -12.05 27.32 -16.17
C SER A 205 -11.48 27.89 -17.45
N GLY A 206 -12.23 28.82 -18.04
CA GLY A 206 -11.92 29.43 -19.32
C GLY A 206 -10.54 30.06 -19.31
N VAL A 207 -9.64 29.51 -20.12
CA VAL A 207 -8.50 30.27 -20.62
C VAL A 207 -9.03 31.11 -21.77
N ALA A 208 -9.51 32.30 -21.44
CA ALA A 208 -9.80 33.34 -22.42
C ALA A 208 -8.49 33.70 -23.13
N GLY A 209 -8.47 33.46 -24.44
CA GLY A 209 -7.39 33.91 -25.31
C GLY A 209 -7.28 35.44 -25.29
N SER A 210 -6.05 35.91 -25.17
CA SER A 210 -5.69 37.29 -25.50
C SER A 210 -4.54 37.26 -26.51
N SER A 211 -4.93 37.31 -27.79
CA SER A 211 -4.08 37.67 -28.92
C SER A 211 -3.59 39.12 -28.79
N ARG A 212 -2.26 39.33 -28.85
CA ARG A 212 -1.58 40.53 -29.38
C ARG A 212 -0.20 40.07 -29.88
N SER A 213 -0.01 39.74 -31.16
CA SER A 213 0.35 40.64 -32.28
C SER A 213 1.27 41.83 -31.91
N GLY A 214 2.50 41.81 -32.44
CA GLY A 214 3.38 42.98 -32.47
C GLY A 214 4.88 42.69 -32.32
N LEU A 215 5.54 42.17 -33.37
CA LEU A 215 7.00 42.24 -33.51
C LEU A 215 7.32 43.06 -34.77
N PRO A 216 8.01 44.22 -34.68
CA PRO A 216 8.55 44.87 -35.85
C PRO A 216 9.95 44.33 -36.19
N ALA A 217 10.19 44.20 -37.49
CA ALA A 217 11.41 43.75 -38.12
C ALA A 217 12.61 44.65 -37.80
N LYS A 218 13.79 44.05 -37.59
CA LYS A 218 15.08 44.73 -37.67
C LYS A 218 15.69 44.51 -39.06
N PRO A 219 16.20 45.55 -39.73
CA PRO A 219 16.98 45.38 -40.95
C PRO A 219 18.42 44.98 -40.60
N TYR A 220 18.96 44.07 -41.41
CA TYR A 220 20.39 43.75 -41.44
C TYR A 220 21.19 44.92 -42.01
N ARG A 221 22.18 45.40 -41.26
CA ARG A 221 23.48 45.88 -41.74
C ARG A 221 24.54 45.55 -40.70
#